data_AF-A0A954G735-F1
#
_entry.id   AF-A0A954G735-F1
#
_cell.length_a   1.000
_cell.length_b   1.000
_cell.length_c   1.000
_cell.angle_alpha   90.00
_cell.angle_beta   90.00
_cell.angle_gamma   90.00
#
_symmetry.space_group_name_H-M   'P 1'
#
loop_
_entity.id
_entity.type
_entity.pdbx_description
1 polymer ?
#
loop_
_entity_poly.entity_id
_entity_poly.type
_entity_poly.pdbx_seq_one_letter_code
_entity_poly.pdbx_strand_id
1 'polypeptide(L)'
;KVAFIMDLLKRDKLDKNTIVVFLGDHGRAMPRGKQWPYDSGLHIPLIIYWPQGNADLPAPAHYERGQKSEQLISSIDLSATSLAVAGITKPEKMQGQVFLGAQAEPPREYLFGGRDRGDETVFHIRTVRDKQYRYLRNKYPERPFLQINRYKEKSYPIIGLLRDLHSRGELTGPPLKLMAETRPEEELYDLKQDPWETNNLADSPDYQKVKQRLASALDHWMEEIDDKGRIPEDPAIPEFWDERAIRVYSENLKNRPKDWFLKDAALGPYKVESKKDE
;
A
#
# COMPACT_ATOMS: atom_id res chain seq x y z
N LYS A 1 -14.05 4.26 18.61
CA LYS A 1 -12.69 4.66 19.06
C LYS A 1 -12.40 6.13 18.78
N VAL A 2 -12.54 6.63 17.54
CA VAL A 2 -12.31 8.07 17.23
C VAL A 2 -13.18 9.01 18.07
N ALA A 3 -14.51 8.79 18.10
CA ALA A 3 -15.42 9.62 18.91
C ALA A 3 -15.01 9.70 20.38
N PHE A 4 -14.65 8.55 20.98
CA PHE A 4 -14.16 8.48 22.35
C PHE A 4 -12.92 9.36 22.59
N ILE A 5 -11.94 9.37 21.67
CA ILE A 5 -10.76 10.24 21.79
C ILE A 5 -11.15 11.72 21.71
N MET A 6 -12.06 12.08 20.80
CA MET A 6 -12.57 13.44 20.69
C MET A 6 -13.30 13.91 21.96
N ASP A 7 -14.05 13.02 22.60
CA ASP A 7 -14.73 13.30 23.86
C ASP A 7 -13.74 13.51 25.01
N LEU A 8 -12.64 12.75 25.05
CA LEU A 8 -11.57 12.97 26.02
C LEU A 8 -10.91 14.34 25.84
N LEU A 9 -10.60 14.75 24.60
CA LEU A 9 -10.04 16.07 24.32
C LEU A 9 -10.96 17.20 24.81
N LYS A 10 -12.29 17.07 24.61
CA LYS A 10 -13.26 18.05 25.11
C LYS A 10 -13.36 18.07 26.63
N ARG A 11 -13.42 16.89 27.26
CA ARG A 11 -13.46 16.75 28.73
C ARG A 11 -12.26 17.44 29.37
N ASP A 12 -11.09 17.27 28.77
CA ASP A 12 -9.82 17.81 29.28
C ASP A 12 -9.54 19.24 28.77
N LYS A 13 -10.49 19.85 28.03
CA LYS A 13 -10.41 21.21 27.46
C LYS A 13 -9.22 21.43 26.53
N LEU A 14 -8.79 20.37 25.84
CA LEU A 14 -7.68 20.37 24.87
C LEU A 14 -8.17 20.41 23.41
N ASP A 15 -9.48 20.29 23.18
CA ASP A 15 -10.10 20.20 21.85
C ASP A 15 -9.90 21.44 20.96
N LYS A 16 -9.66 22.60 21.58
CA LYS A 16 -9.33 23.85 20.87
C LYS A 16 -7.83 24.04 20.61
N ASN A 17 -6.97 23.25 21.25
CA ASN A 17 -5.52 23.35 21.17
C ASN A 17 -4.86 22.07 20.63
N THR A 18 -5.63 21.22 19.95
CA THR A 18 -5.16 19.93 19.43
C THR A 18 -5.53 19.80 17.96
N ILE A 19 -4.54 19.63 17.10
CA ILE A 19 -4.73 19.17 15.72
C ILE A 19 -4.89 17.66 15.76
N VAL A 20 -5.94 17.14 15.11
CA VAL A 20 -6.21 15.70 15.07
C VAL A 20 -5.97 15.22 13.65
N VAL A 21 -5.13 14.19 13.52
CA VAL A 21 -4.84 13.53 12.24
C VAL A 21 -5.30 12.09 12.31
N PHE A 22 -6.13 11.69 11.36
CA PHE A 22 -6.51 10.29 11.15
C PHE A 22 -5.82 9.80 9.87
N LEU A 23 -5.05 8.72 9.98
CA LEU A 23 -4.35 8.12 8.86
C LEU A 23 -4.45 6.59 8.86
N GLY A 24 -4.35 5.98 7.67
CA GLY A 24 -3.99 4.57 7.53
C GLY A 24 -2.47 4.39 7.47
N ASP A 25 -1.98 3.18 7.74
CA ASP A 25 -0.57 2.82 7.53
C ASP A 25 -0.33 2.20 6.14
N HIS A 26 -1.29 1.41 5.67
CA HIS A 26 -1.31 0.80 4.34
C HIS A 26 -2.74 0.38 3.94
N GLY A 27 -2.90 -0.09 2.71
CA GLY A 27 -4.17 -0.62 2.20
C GLY A 27 -4.68 -1.88 2.92
N ARG A 28 -5.84 -2.37 2.48
CA ARG A 28 -6.55 -3.49 3.12
C ARG A 28 -5.74 -4.79 3.06
N ALA A 29 -5.91 -5.65 4.07
CA ALA A 29 -5.36 -7.00 4.12
C ALA A 29 -5.97 -7.95 3.06
N MET A 30 -5.69 -7.68 1.78
CA MET A 30 -6.17 -8.39 0.59
C MET A 30 -5.03 -8.49 -0.43
N PRO A 31 -5.07 -9.43 -1.40
CA PRO A 31 -4.22 -9.38 -2.58
C PRO A 31 -4.26 -7.99 -3.23
N ARG A 32 -3.11 -7.51 -3.74
CA ARG A 32 -2.88 -6.14 -4.25
C ARG A 32 -2.99 -4.99 -3.24
N GLY A 33 -3.52 -5.24 -2.03
CA GLY A 33 -3.58 -4.28 -0.94
C GLY A 33 -2.31 -4.25 -0.09
N LYS A 34 -2.43 -4.51 1.22
CA LYS A 34 -1.31 -4.55 2.19
C LYS A 34 -0.09 -5.29 1.63
N GLN A 35 1.09 -4.68 1.79
CA GLN A 35 2.40 -5.08 1.24
C GLN A 35 2.58 -4.94 -0.27
N TRP A 36 1.61 -4.40 -1.02
CA TRP A 36 1.75 -4.22 -2.46
C TRP A 36 1.82 -2.75 -2.85
N PRO A 37 2.72 -2.37 -3.77
CA PRO A 37 2.90 -0.99 -4.19
C PRO A 37 1.95 -0.60 -5.34
N TYR A 38 0.64 -0.88 -5.18
CA TYR A 38 -0.45 -0.42 -6.05
C TYR A 38 -1.28 0.64 -5.30
N ASP A 39 -2.20 1.36 -5.96
CA ASP A 39 -3.10 2.32 -5.27
C ASP A 39 -3.92 1.60 -4.18
N SER A 40 -4.40 0.39 -4.43
CA SER A 40 -5.11 -0.40 -3.41
C SER A 40 -4.27 -0.75 -2.15
N GLY A 41 -2.94 -0.63 -2.22
CA GLY A 41 -2.01 -0.85 -1.11
C GLY A 41 -1.39 0.43 -0.53
N LEU A 42 -1.24 1.49 -1.34
CA LEU A 42 -0.58 2.74 -0.95
C LEU A 42 -1.52 3.93 -0.73
N HIS A 43 -2.70 3.93 -1.36
CA HIS A 43 -3.67 5.01 -1.21
C HIS A 43 -4.46 4.83 0.09
N ILE A 44 -3.99 5.51 1.13
CA ILE A 44 -4.53 5.46 2.49
C ILE A 44 -5.38 6.70 2.79
N PRO A 45 -6.34 6.62 3.72
CA PRO A 45 -7.04 7.81 4.18
C PRO A 45 -6.07 8.73 4.92
N LEU A 46 -6.20 10.04 4.71
CA LEU A 46 -5.60 11.09 5.51
C LEU A 46 -6.66 12.16 5.74
N ILE A 47 -7.06 12.35 7.01
CA ILE A 47 -8.01 13.38 7.43
C ILE A 47 -7.32 14.23 8.49
N ILE A 48 -7.27 15.54 8.24
CA ILE A 48 -6.69 16.52 9.17
C ILE A 48 -7.82 17.39 9.68
N TYR A 49 -7.96 17.42 11.00
CA TYR A 49 -8.86 18.30 11.72
C TYR A 49 -8.05 19.35 12.45
N TRP A 50 -8.18 20.59 12.00
CA TRP A 50 -7.64 21.77 12.67
C TRP A 50 -8.67 22.38 13.61
N PRO A 51 -8.36 22.60 14.91
CA PRO A 51 -9.31 23.12 15.88
C PRO A 51 -9.75 24.56 15.58
N GLN A 52 -10.87 25.00 16.19
CA GLN A 52 -11.40 26.35 16.04
C GLN A 52 -11.47 27.05 17.39
N GLY A 53 -11.41 28.39 17.37
CA GLY A 53 -11.58 29.21 18.58
C GLY A 53 -10.34 29.29 19.46
N ASN A 54 -9.15 29.05 18.90
CA ASN A 54 -7.87 29.36 19.52
C ASN A 54 -7.08 30.31 18.60
N ALA A 55 -6.81 31.52 19.07
CA ALA A 55 -6.07 32.53 18.30
C ALA A 55 -4.58 32.18 18.14
N ASP A 56 -4.02 31.40 19.07
CA ASP A 56 -2.61 30.98 19.06
C ASP A 56 -2.39 29.77 18.13
N LEU A 57 -3.46 29.15 17.64
CA LEU A 57 -3.42 28.02 16.71
C LEU A 57 -4.36 28.27 15.51
N PRO A 58 -4.13 29.34 14.72
CA PRO A 58 -4.98 29.67 13.60
C PRO A 58 -4.93 28.57 12.54
N ALA A 59 -6.03 28.38 11.82
CA ALA A 59 -6.05 27.47 10.69
C ALA A 59 -5.00 27.90 9.65
N PRO A 60 -4.23 26.95 9.08
CA PRO A 60 -3.18 27.28 8.14
C PRO A 60 -3.77 27.81 6.83
N ALA A 61 -2.95 28.54 6.06
CA ALA A 61 -3.30 28.91 4.69
C ALA A 61 -3.69 27.67 3.88
N HIS A 62 -4.67 27.83 2.99
CA HIS A 62 -5.19 26.77 2.11
C HIS A 62 -5.82 25.57 2.83
N TYR A 63 -6.19 25.73 4.11
CA TYR A 63 -7.04 24.79 4.83
C TYR A 63 -8.45 25.32 4.98
N GLU A 64 -9.41 24.53 4.52
CA GLU A 64 -10.83 24.73 4.81
C GLU A 64 -11.45 23.45 5.37
N ARG A 65 -12.31 23.58 6.38
CA ARG A 65 -12.98 22.41 6.98
C ARG A 65 -13.92 21.77 5.96
N GLY A 66 -13.78 20.45 5.78
CA GLY A 66 -14.58 19.69 4.81
C GLY A 66 -14.04 19.76 3.38
N GLN A 67 -12.95 20.50 3.14
CA GLN A 67 -12.30 20.54 1.84
C GLN A 67 -11.64 19.21 1.49
N LYS A 68 -11.68 18.86 0.20
CA LYS A 68 -10.89 17.77 -0.39
C LYS A 68 -9.66 18.35 -1.10
N SER A 69 -8.49 17.77 -0.84
CA SER A 69 -7.25 18.08 -1.54
C SER A 69 -6.92 16.97 -2.54
N GLU A 70 -6.52 17.37 -3.75
CA GLU A 70 -6.02 16.48 -4.83
C GLU A 70 -4.48 16.52 -4.92
N GLN A 71 -3.81 17.03 -3.89
CA GLN A 71 -2.34 17.03 -3.81
C GLN A 71 -1.82 15.60 -3.66
N LEU A 72 -0.69 15.33 -4.31
CA LEU A 72 0.03 14.08 -4.13
C LEU A 72 0.83 14.15 -2.81
N ILE A 73 0.35 13.45 -1.79
CA ILE A 73 0.93 13.43 -0.44
C ILE A 73 1.42 12.02 -0.11
N SER A 74 2.61 11.92 0.48
CA SER A 74 3.20 10.72 1.07
C SER A 74 3.06 10.76 2.59
N SER A 75 2.97 9.60 3.24
CA SER A 75 2.83 9.55 4.71
C SER A 75 4.01 10.21 5.45
N ILE A 76 5.22 10.20 4.88
CA ILE A 76 6.40 10.84 5.47
C ILE A 76 6.28 12.37 5.53
N ASP A 77 5.41 12.96 4.70
CA ASP A 77 5.17 14.41 4.67
C ASP A 77 4.44 14.90 5.91
N LEU A 78 3.67 14.02 6.55
CA LEU A 78 3.03 14.32 7.81
C LEU A 78 4.07 14.65 8.88
N SER A 79 5.22 13.98 8.86
CA SER A 79 6.32 14.26 9.81
C SER A 79 6.93 15.64 9.55
N ALA A 80 7.27 15.95 8.30
CA ALA A 80 7.79 17.26 7.91
C ALA A 80 6.81 18.40 8.24
N THR A 81 5.53 18.19 7.92
CA THR A 81 4.46 19.16 8.19
C THR A 81 4.24 19.34 9.69
N SER A 82 4.34 18.28 10.49
CA SER A 82 4.20 18.37 11.95
C SER A 82 5.32 19.22 12.58
N LEU A 83 6.56 19.10 12.09
CA LEU A 83 7.67 19.96 12.52
C LEU A 83 7.41 21.41 12.18
N ALA A 84 7.01 21.70 10.94
CA ALA A 84 6.70 23.05 10.49
C ALA A 84 5.56 23.69 11.30
N VAL A 85 4.51 22.93 11.59
CA VAL A 85 3.38 23.36 12.44
C VAL A 85 3.83 23.66 13.87
N ALA A 86 4.80 22.91 14.41
CA ALA A 86 5.38 23.15 15.72
C ALA A 86 6.43 24.29 15.72
N GLY A 87 6.69 24.94 14.59
CA GLY A 87 7.73 25.96 14.45
C GLY A 87 9.15 25.40 14.48
N ILE A 88 9.31 24.09 14.27
CA ILE A 88 10.60 23.39 14.26
C ILE A 88 11.11 23.29 12.83
N THR A 89 12.36 23.71 12.60
CA THR A 89 13.01 23.60 11.29
C THR A 89 13.14 22.13 10.87
N LYS A 90 12.66 21.82 9.67
CA LYS A 90 12.81 20.51 9.03
C LYS A 90 14.32 20.17 8.86
N PRO A 91 14.80 19.00 9.32
CA PRO A 91 16.16 18.56 9.05
C PRO A 91 16.45 18.44 7.56
N GLU A 92 17.64 18.86 7.11
CA GLU A 92 18.02 18.88 5.68
C GLU A 92 17.85 17.52 4.98
N LYS A 93 18.17 16.42 5.67
CA LYS A 93 18.07 15.06 5.13
C LYS A 93 16.66 14.45 5.19
N MET A 94 15.67 15.16 5.74
CA MET A 94 14.30 14.65 5.82
C MET A 94 13.63 14.78 4.44
N GLN A 95 13.24 13.64 3.87
CA GLN A 95 12.66 13.53 2.52
C GLN A 95 11.20 14.00 2.44
N GLY A 96 10.49 14.08 3.57
CA GLY A 96 9.11 14.57 3.59
C GLY A 96 9.01 16.04 3.20
N GLN A 97 7.94 16.42 2.52
CA GLN A 97 7.64 17.82 2.20
C GLN A 97 6.59 18.39 3.15
N VAL A 98 6.73 19.67 3.48
CA VAL A 98 5.67 20.42 4.16
C VAL A 98 4.56 20.66 3.15
N PHE A 99 3.36 20.11 3.35
CA PHE A 99 2.25 20.25 2.38
C PHE A 99 1.14 21.21 2.84
N LEU A 100 1.25 21.75 4.05
CA LEU A 100 0.24 22.62 4.64
C LEU A 100 0.87 23.71 5.51
N GLY A 101 0.28 24.92 5.48
CA GLY A 101 0.74 26.06 6.28
C GLY A 101 1.67 27.01 5.54
N ALA A 102 2.17 28.01 6.27
CA ALA A 102 2.97 29.09 5.69
C ALA A 102 4.32 28.62 5.11
N GLN A 103 4.80 27.46 5.56
CA GLN A 103 6.04 26.83 5.07
C GLN A 103 5.77 25.73 4.03
N ALA A 104 4.57 25.66 3.45
CA ALA A 104 4.24 24.66 2.45
C ALA A 104 5.16 24.76 1.23
N GLU A 105 5.71 23.63 0.85
CA GLU A 105 6.53 23.45 -0.35
C GLU A 105 5.63 23.29 -1.59
N PRO A 106 6.16 23.52 -2.82
CA PRO A 106 5.41 23.28 -4.04
C PRO A 106 4.88 21.84 -4.13
N PRO A 107 3.64 21.63 -4.58
CA PRO A 107 3.10 20.28 -4.76
C PRO A 107 3.99 19.43 -5.67
N ARG A 108 4.34 18.23 -5.23
CA ARG A 108 5.14 17.30 -6.04
C ARG A 108 4.39 16.78 -7.25
N GLU A 109 5.16 16.42 -8.26
CA GLU A 109 4.68 15.77 -9.47
C GLU A 109 4.55 14.24 -9.31
N TYR A 110 5.41 13.64 -8.50
CA TYR A 110 5.55 12.18 -8.38
C TYR A 110 5.47 11.69 -6.94
N LEU A 111 4.82 10.54 -6.72
CA LEU A 111 4.95 9.74 -5.50
C LEU A 111 5.72 8.47 -5.81
N PHE A 112 6.65 8.12 -4.93
CA PHE A 112 7.45 6.92 -5.03
C PHE A 112 7.08 5.93 -3.93
N GLY A 113 7.33 4.66 -4.18
CA GLY A 113 7.15 3.60 -3.21
C GLY A 113 7.83 2.32 -3.65
N GLY A 114 7.79 1.31 -2.80
CA GLY A 114 8.40 0.04 -3.12
C GLY A 114 7.94 -1.08 -2.22
N ARG A 115 8.39 -2.27 -2.57
CA ARG A 115 8.27 -3.49 -1.80
C ARG A 115 9.56 -4.27 -1.93
N ASP A 116 10.14 -4.60 -0.79
CA ASP A 116 11.25 -5.55 -0.69
C ASP A 116 10.75 -6.86 -0.04
N ARG A 117 11.67 -7.64 0.55
CA ARG A 117 11.34 -8.80 1.35
C ARG A 117 10.28 -8.48 2.41
N GLY A 118 9.26 -9.33 2.48
CA GLY A 118 8.27 -9.33 3.55
C GLY A 118 8.14 -10.74 4.11
N ASP A 119 8.53 -10.91 5.36
CA ASP A 119 8.67 -12.22 6.01
C ASP A 119 9.58 -13.16 5.17
N GLU A 120 9.10 -14.34 4.79
CA GLU A 120 9.77 -15.28 3.89
C GLU A 120 9.71 -14.90 2.40
N THR A 121 8.82 -13.97 2.00
CA THR A 121 8.62 -13.68 0.57
C THR A 121 9.59 -12.62 0.08
N VAL A 122 10.42 -12.97 -0.89
CA VAL A 122 11.39 -12.06 -1.50
C VAL A 122 10.77 -11.38 -2.72
N PHE A 123 10.87 -10.06 -2.73
CA PHE A 123 10.47 -9.19 -3.82
C PHE A 123 11.43 -8.01 -3.88
N HIS A 124 11.50 -7.36 -5.03
CA HIS A 124 12.07 -6.03 -5.20
C HIS A 124 11.25 -5.36 -6.29
N ILE A 125 10.31 -4.54 -5.83
CA ILE A 125 9.41 -3.78 -6.69
C ILE A 125 9.59 -2.32 -6.31
N ARG A 126 9.72 -1.46 -7.31
CA ARG A 126 9.74 -0.02 -7.16
C ARG A 126 8.63 0.57 -8.01
N THR A 127 7.97 1.60 -7.50
CA THR A 127 6.85 2.25 -8.18
C THR A 127 6.98 3.75 -8.13
N VAL A 128 6.53 4.39 -9.20
CA VAL A 128 6.28 5.82 -9.25
C VAL A 128 4.87 6.05 -9.79
N ARG A 129 4.18 7.05 -9.27
CA ARG A 129 2.95 7.56 -9.88
C ARG A 129 2.95 9.07 -9.99
N ASP A 130 2.31 9.58 -11.02
CA ASP A 130 1.85 10.97 -11.07
C ASP A 130 0.34 11.04 -10.78
N LYS A 131 -0.34 12.12 -11.17
CA LYS A 131 -1.79 12.26 -10.95
C LYS A 131 -2.65 11.27 -11.74
N GLN A 132 -2.15 10.71 -12.83
CA GLN A 132 -2.92 9.84 -13.73
C GLN A 132 -2.30 8.46 -13.90
N TYR A 133 -1.00 8.33 -13.95
CA TYR A 133 -0.33 7.09 -14.31
C TYR A 133 0.47 6.52 -13.15
N ARG A 134 0.52 5.19 -13.06
CA ARG A 134 1.43 4.47 -12.17
C ARG A 134 2.28 3.50 -12.96
N TYR A 135 3.58 3.54 -12.73
CA TYR A 135 4.55 2.59 -13.26
C TYR A 135 5.15 1.76 -12.12
N LEU A 136 5.38 0.48 -12.37
CA LEU A 136 6.10 -0.42 -11.49
C LEU A 136 7.19 -1.14 -12.26
N ARG A 137 8.31 -1.38 -11.57
CA ARG A 137 9.39 -2.23 -12.03
C ARG A 137 9.63 -3.35 -11.02
N ASN A 138 9.60 -4.58 -11.49
CA ASN A 138 9.72 -5.81 -10.71
C ASN A 138 11.00 -6.55 -11.09
N LYS A 139 11.95 -6.66 -10.16
CA LYS A 139 13.26 -7.32 -10.40
C LYS A 139 13.24 -8.83 -10.21
N TYR A 140 12.12 -9.41 -9.79
CA TYR A 140 11.92 -10.86 -9.68
C TYR A 140 10.65 -11.29 -10.46
N PRO A 141 10.65 -11.20 -11.80
CA PRO A 141 9.51 -11.61 -12.63
C PRO A 141 9.21 -13.11 -12.57
N GLU A 142 10.20 -13.93 -12.23
CA GLU A 142 10.08 -15.37 -12.05
C GLU A 142 9.31 -15.77 -10.78
N ARG A 143 9.15 -14.84 -9.82
CA ARG A 143 8.44 -15.10 -8.57
C ARG A 143 6.93 -14.79 -8.68
N PRO A 144 6.05 -15.68 -8.20
CA PRO A 144 4.61 -15.53 -8.32
C PRO A 144 4.06 -14.37 -7.50
N PHE A 145 2.86 -13.92 -7.83
CA PHE A 145 2.16 -12.90 -7.03
C PHE A 145 1.84 -13.42 -5.63
N LEU A 146 1.14 -14.55 -5.53
CA LEU A 146 0.81 -15.18 -4.26
C LEU A 146 1.84 -16.23 -3.82
N GLN A 147 3.11 -15.80 -3.69
CA GLN A 147 4.12 -16.57 -2.96
C GLN A 147 3.57 -17.00 -1.58
N ILE A 148 3.95 -18.20 -1.16
CA ILE A 148 3.57 -18.75 0.15
C ILE A 148 4.11 -17.83 1.25
N ASN A 149 3.21 -17.32 2.09
CA ASN A 149 3.55 -16.48 3.24
C ASN A 149 2.72 -16.89 4.46
N ARG A 150 3.34 -17.46 5.48
CA ARG A 150 2.73 -18.02 6.68
C ARG A 150 1.71 -17.11 7.33
N TYR A 151 1.99 -15.81 7.43
CA TYR A 151 1.06 -14.86 8.04
C TYR A 151 -0.22 -14.72 7.20
N LYS A 152 -0.07 -14.49 5.89
CA LYS A 152 -1.21 -14.33 4.97
C LYS A 152 -2.00 -15.63 4.85
N GLU A 153 -1.31 -16.73 4.70
CA GLU A 153 -1.88 -18.06 4.66
C GLU A 153 -2.74 -18.38 5.87
N LYS A 154 -2.29 -17.97 7.07
CA LYS A 154 -3.06 -18.14 8.30
C LYS A 154 -4.22 -17.15 8.40
N SER A 155 -4.03 -15.90 7.97
CA SER A 155 -4.89 -14.78 8.39
C SER A 155 -5.79 -14.22 7.28
N TYR A 156 -5.55 -14.58 6.01
CA TYR A 156 -6.25 -14.02 4.85
C TYR A 156 -7.13 -15.11 4.22
N PRO A 157 -8.40 -15.25 4.65
CA PRO A 157 -9.29 -16.28 4.12
C PRO A 157 -9.48 -16.19 2.60
N ILE A 158 -9.37 -14.98 2.02
CA ILE A 158 -9.43 -14.77 0.57
C ILE A 158 -8.39 -15.58 -0.21
N ILE A 159 -7.19 -15.82 0.35
CA ILE A 159 -6.16 -16.63 -0.34
C ILE A 159 -6.60 -18.09 -0.46
N GLY A 160 -7.23 -18.63 0.60
CA GLY A 160 -7.83 -19.96 0.58
C GLY A 160 -8.92 -20.07 -0.48
N LEU A 161 -9.83 -19.10 -0.52
CA LEU A 161 -10.91 -19.05 -1.51
C LEU A 161 -10.37 -18.97 -2.95
N LEU A 162 -9.39 -18.09 -3.22
CA LEU A 162 -8.80 -17.96 -4.55
C LEU A 162 -8.19 -19.29 -5.03
N ARG A 163 -7.46 -19.98 -4.16
CA ARG A 163 -6.86 -21.28 -4.53
C ARG A 163 -7.90 -22.38 -4.74
N ASP A 164 -8.95 -22.42 -3.94
CA ASP A 164 -10.06 -23.36 -4.12
C ASP A 164 -10.74 -23.15 -5.48
N LEU A 165 -11.13 -21.92 -5.79
CA LEU A 165 -11.71 -21.55 -7.08
C LEU A 165 -10.75 -21.83 -8.25
N HIS A 166 -9.45 -21.56 -8.06
CA HIS A 166 -8.44 -21.86 -9.08
C HIS A 166 -8.36 -23.36 -9.36
N SER A 167 -8.36 -24.19 -8.30
CA SER A 167 -8.31 -25.66 -8.43
C SER A 167 -9.53 -26.25 -9.13
N ARG A 168 -10.67 -25.54 -9.10
CA ARG A 168 -11.91 -25.89 -9.81
C ARG A 168 -12.01 -25.27 -11.21
N GLY A 169 -11.02 -24.47 -11.62
CA GLY A 169 -11.05 -23.77 -12.91
C GLY A 169 -12.10 -22.65 -13.00
N GLU A 170 -12.56 -22.13 -11.85
CA GLU A 170 -13.66 -21.15 -11.77
C GLU A 170 -13.19 -19.70 -11.70
N LEU A 171 -11.89 -19.45 -11.54
CA LEU A 171 -11.35 -18.09 -11.60
C LEU A 171 -11.28 -17.58 -13.04
N THR A 172 -11.72 -16.35 -13.24
CA THR A 172 -11.57 -15.61 -14.50
C THR A 172 -11.03 -14.20 -14.23
N GLY A 173 -10.58 -13.52 -15.28
CA GLY A 173 -10.20 -12.10 -15.22
C GLY A 173 -9.06 -11.79 -14.23
N PRO A 174 -9.08 -10.62 -13.55
CA PRO A 174 -8.01 -10.20 -12.65
C PRO A 174 -7.71 -11.19 -11.49
N PRO A 175 -8.70 -11.83 -10.83
CA PRO A 175 -8.41 -12.87 -9.84
C PRO A 175 -7.58 -14.03 -10.37
N LEU A 176 -7.81 -14.49 -11.61
CA LEU A 176 -7.01 -15.56 -12.22
C LEU A 176 -5.55 -15.13 -12.42
N LYS A 177 -5.31 -13.88 -12.84
CA LYS A 177 -3.95 -13.33 -13.01
C LYS A 177 -3.13 -13.36 -11.70
N LEU A 178 -3.78 -13.29 -10.53
CA LEU A 178 -3.09 -13.39 -9.24
C LEU A 178 -2.51 -14.79 -8.97
N MET A 179 -3.00 -15.82 -9.66
CA MET A 179 -2.52 -17.20 -9.54
C MET A 179 -1.34 -17.50 -10.47
N ALA A 180 -0.92 -16.54 -11.30
CA ALA A 180 0.19 -16.74 -12.23
C ALA A 180 1.51 -17.07 -11.48
N GLU A 181 2.27 -18.00 -12.05
CA GLU A 181 3.57 -18.41 -11.52
C GLU A 181 4.65 -17.33 -11.70
N THR A 182 4.48 -16.48 -12.71
CA THR A 182 5.36 -15.36 -13.03
C THR A 182 4.59 -14.04 -13.06
N ARG A 183 5.33 -12.94 -13.09
CA ARG A 183 4.79 -11.58 -13.17
C ARG A 183 5.55 -10.76 -14.21
N PRO A 184 4.92 -9.71 -14.77
CA PRO A 184 5.63 -8.78 -15.65
C PRO A 184 6.85 -8.16 -14.95
N GLU A 185 7.89 -7.89 -15.72
CA GLU A 185 9.04 -7.10 -15.26
C GLU A 185 8.65 -5.62 -15.13
N GLU A 186 7.81 -5.12 -16.04
CA GLU A 186 7.29 -3.76 -16.03
C GLU A 186 5.76 -3.76 -16.04
N GLU A 187 5.17 -2.88 -15.23
CA GLU A 187 3.73 -2.63 -15.23
C GLU A 187 3.46 -1.13 -15.39
N LEU A 188 2.50 -0.76 -16.25
CA LEU A 188 2.04 0.62 -16.42
C LEU A 188 0.51 0.65 -16.41
N TYR A 189 -0.07 1.57 -15.66
CA TYR A 189 -1.53 1.73 -15.56
C TYR A 189 -1.94 3.19 -15.75
N ASP A 190 -3.03 3.41 -16.47
CA ASP A 190 -3.77 4.68 -16.48
C ASP A 190 -4.88 4.62 -15.41
N LEU A 191 -4.67 5.28 -14.27
CA LEU A 191 -5.56 5.25 -13.11
C LEU A 191 -6.90 5.95 -13.36
N LYS A 192 -7.03 6.76 -14.42
CA LYS A 192 -8.33 7.34 -14.79
C LYS A 192 -9.20 6.33 -15.53
N GLN A 193 -8.59 5.51 -16.39
CA GLN A 193 -9.31 4.51 -17.19
C GLN A 193 -9.44 3.17 -16.46
N ASP A 194 -8.43 2.82 -15.67
CA ASP A 194 -8.32 1.58 -14.90
C ASP A 194 -7.89 1.88 -13.45
N PRO A 195 -8.82 2.40 -12.61
CA PRO A 195 -8.53 2.73 -11.22
C PRO A 195 -8.18 1.50 -10.35
N TRP A 196 -8.37 0.29 -10.87
CA TRP A 196 -8.08 -0.97 -10.19
C TRP A 196 -6.73 -1.59 -10.61
N GLU A 197 -6.06 -0.97 -11.59
CA GLU A 197 -4.72 -1.37 -12.05
C GLU A 197 -4.68 -2.84 -12.51
N THR A 198 -5.65 -3.23 -13.34
CA THR A 198 -5.85 -4.61 -13.81
C THR A 198 -5.44 -4.85 -15.27
N ASN A 199 -5.23 -3.77 -16.03
CA ASN A 199 -4.82 -3.78 -17.43
C ASN A 199 -3.44 -3.15 -17.61
N ASN A 200 -2.40 -4.00 -17.73
CA ASN A 200 -1.03 -3.54 -17.90
C ASN A 200 -0.81 -2.98 -19.31
N LEU A 201 -0.35 -1.73 -19.40
CA LEU A 201 -0.07 -0.98 -20.61
C LEU A 201 1.44 -0.90 -20.95
N ALA A 202 2.31 -1.57 -20.20
CA ALA A 202 3.78 -1.43 -20.34
C ALA A 202 4.30 -1.77 -21.75
N ASP A 203 3.63 -2.72 -22.42
CA ASP A 203 3.97 -3.16 -23.78
C ASP A 203 3.16 -2.44 -24.86
N SER A 204 2.25 -1.53 -24.48
CA SER A 204 1.44 -0.79 -25.44
C SER A 204 2.30 0.25 -26.17
N PRO A 205 2.32 0.27 -27.52
CA PRO A 205 3.06 1.26 -28.30
C PRO A 205 2.63 2.70 -27.99
N ASP A 206 1.34 2.92 -27.71
CA ASP A 206 0.77 4.25 -27.48
C ASP A 206 1.27 4.89 -26.17
N TYR A 207 1.68 4.08 -25.20
CA TYR A 207 2.06 4.54 -23.87
C TYR A 207 3.58 4.57 -23.64
N GLN A 208 4.41 4.30 -24.66
CA GLN A 208 5.86 4.22 -24.49
C GLN A 208 6.49 5.53 -23.97
N LYS A 209 6.00 6.69 -24.41
CA LYS A 209 6.48 7.98 -23.88
C LYS A 209 6.17 8.16 -22.39
N VAL A 210 4.99 7.71 -21.95
CA VAL A 210 4.59 7.76 -20.54
C VAL A 210 5.43 6.79 -19.72
N LYS A 211 5.62 5.56 -20.22
CA LYS A 211 6.47 4.55 -19.58
C LYS A 211 7.88 5.09 -19.39
N GLN A 212 8.51 5.61 -20.45
CA GLN A 212 9.88 6.13 -20.40
C GLN A 212 10.02 7.28 -19.40
N ARG A 213 9.10 8.26 -19.41
CA ARG A 213 9.12 9.37 -18.46
C ARG A 213 9.06 8.88 -17.00
N LEU A 214 8.14 7.98 -16.70
CA LEU A 214 7.99 7.45 -15.33
C LEU A 214 9.15 6.54 -14.95
N ALA A 215 9.63 5.69 -15.85
CA ALA A 215 10.82 4.87 -15.63
C ALA A 215 12.04 5.74 -15.28
N SER A 216 12.28 6.81 -16.03
CA SER A 216 13.36 7.77 -15.75
C SER A 216 13.18 8.49 -14.41
N ALA A 217 11.96 8.89 -14.06
CA ALA A 217 11.69 9.48 -12.75
C ALA A 217 11.98 8.49 -11.61
N LEU A 218 11.64 7.22 -11.80
CA LEU A 218 11.93 6.15 -10.83
C LEU A 218 13.44 5.91 -10.69
N ASP A 219 14.17 5.90 -11.80
CA ASP A 219 15.64 5.74 -11.81
C ASP A 219 16.32 6.88 -11.07
N HIS A 220 15.93 8.12 -11.37
CA HIS A 220 16.46 9.30 -10.68
C HIS A 220 16.22 9.25 -9.17
N TRP A 221 15.00 8.93 -8.75
CA TRP A 221 14.68 8.81 -7.33
C TRP A 221 15.49 7.72 -6.63
N MET A 222 15.65 6.54 -7.24
CA MET A 222 16.46 5.46 -6.65
C MET A 222 17.94 5.85 -6.50
N GLU A 223 18.47 6.68 -7.40
CA GLU A 223 19.82 7.24 -7.28
C GLU A 223 19.90 8.29 -6.18
N GLU A 224 18.95 9.24 -6.14
CA GLU A 224 18.87 10.31 -5.16
C GLU A 224 18.86 9.77 -3.72
N ILE A 225 18.08 8.72 -3.47
CA ILE A 225 17.95 8.12 -2.13
C ILE A 225 19.03 7.08 -1.82
N ASP A 226 19.96 6.83 -2.74
CA ASP A 226 20.95 5.75 -2.67
C ASP A 226 20.29 4.41 -2.29
N ASP A 227 19.28 4.00 -3.08
CA ASP A 227 18.42 2.85 -2.77
C ASP A 227 19.24 1.58 -2.59
N LYS A 228 19.38 1.15 -1.33
CA LYS A 228 20.11 -0.05 -0.94
C LYS A 228 19.38 -1.34 -1.28
N GLY A 229 18.07 -1.29 -1.50
CA GLY A 229 17.31 -2.46 -1.94
C GLY A 229 17.69 -2.93 -3.34
N ARG A 230 18.43 -2.11 -4.12
CA ARG A 230 19.03 -2.51 -5.40
C ARG A 230 20.13 -3.58 -5.24
N ILE A 231 20.65 -3.75 -4.04
CA ILE A 231 21.65 -4.76 -3.72
C ILE A 231 20.89 -6.04 -3.29
N PRO A 232 20.96 -7.14 -4.05
CA PRO A 232 20.32 -8.39 -3.66
C PRO A 232 20.85 -8.91 -2.32
N GLU A 233 19.99 -9.56 -1.55
CA GLU A 233 20.43 -10.33 -0.40
C GLU A 233 21.26 -11.55 -0.82
N ASP A 234 22.07 -12.09 0.10
CA ASP A 234 22.80 -13.34 -0.12
C ASP A 234 21.80 -14.44 -0.54
N PRO A 235 22.00 -15.13 -1.69
CA PRO A 235 21.09 -16.16 -2.20
C PRO A 235 20.75 -17.27 -1.20
N ALA A 236 21.65 -17.57 -0.25
CA ALA A 236 21.40 -18.57 0.80
C ALA A 236 20.21 -18.17 1.71
N ILE A 237 19.91 -16.87 1.84
CA ILE A 237 18.81 -16.37 2.66
C ILE A 237 17.44 -16.65 2.00
N PRO A 238 17.15 -16.22 0.75
CA PRO A 238 15.96 -16.64 0.01
C PRO A 238 15.80 -18.16 -0.01
N GLU A 239 16.85 -18.90 -0.35
CA GLU A 239 16.81 -20.37 -0.48
C GLU A 239 16.39 -21.04 0.83
N PHE A 240 16.99 -20.66 1.96
CA PHE A 240 16.60 -21.18 3.28
C PHE A 240 15.12 -20.95 3.58
N TRP A 241 14.60 -19.77 3.25
CA TRP A 241 13.21 -19.42 3.51
C TRP A 241 12.24 -20.11 2.55
N ASP A 242 12.60 -20.25 1.28
CA ASP A 242 11.84 -21.00 0.29
C ASP A 242 11.73 -22.47 0.72
N GLU A 243 12.83 -23.12 1.10
CA GLU A 243 12.83 -24.51 1.61
C GLU A 243 12.00 -24.65 2.89
N ARG A 244 12.18 -23.74 3.85
CA ARG A 244 11.45 -23.78 5.12
C ARG A 244 9.96 -23.57 4.92
N ALA A 245 9.58 -22.60 4.08
CA ALA A 245 8.19 -22.30 3.76
C ALA A 245 7.55 -23.51 3.08
N ILE A 246 8.20 -24.10 2.06
CA ILE A 246 7.71 -25.30 1.39
C ILE A 246 7.53 -26.45 2.38
N ARG A 247 8.54 -26.77 3.21
CA ARG A 247 8.48 -27.88 4.15
C ARG A 247 7.36 -27.70 5.18
N VAL A 248 7.42 -26.61 5.95
CA VAL A 248 6.51 -26.37 7.07
C VAL A 248 5.08 -26.11 6.57
N TYR A 249 4.94 -25.43 5.44
CA TYR A 249 3.62 -25.06 4.95
C TYR A 249 2.95 -26.14 4.12
N SER A 250 3.70 -26.93 3.33
CA SER A 250 3.10 -28.08 2.63
C SER A 250 2.54 -29.09 3.63
N GLU A 251 3.23 -29.32 4.75
CA GLU A 251 2.74 -30.20 5.81
C GLU A 251 1.48 -29.64 6.50
N ASN A 252 1.50 -28.35 6.87
CA ASN A 252 0.36 -27.71 7.52
C ASN A 252 -0.85 -27.54 6.58
N LEU A 253 -0.63 -27.22 5.31
CA LEU A 253 -1.68 -27.12 4.28
C LEU A 253 -2.33 -28.46 4.02
N LYS A 254 -1.54 -29.54 3.89
CA LYS A 254 -2.07 -30.88 3.66
C LYS A 254 -3.04 -31.31 4.75
N ASN A 255 -2.76 -30.90 5.99
CA ASN A 255 -3.58 -31.22 7.16
C ASN A 255 -4.69 -30.19 7.43
N ARG A 256 -4.74 -29.09 6.68
CA ARG A 256 -5.75 -28.04 6.86
C ARG A 256 -7.04 -28.45 6.15
N PRO A 257 -8.22 -28.30 6.79
CA PRO A 257 -9.49 -28.51 6.11
C PRO A 257 -9.57 -27.65 4.85
N LYS A 258 -10.02 -28.23 3.72
CA LYS A 258 -10.14 -27.51 2.45
C LYS A 258 -11.02 -26.26 2.58
N ASP A 259 -12.02 -26.30 3.45
CA ASP A 259 -13.00 -25.25 3.70
C ASP A 259 -12.64 -24.29 4.84
N TRP A 260 -11.41 -24.34 5.37
CA TRP A 260 -11.02 -23.57 6.56
C TRP A 260 -11.37 -22.07 6.46
N PHE A 261 -11.26 -21.51 5.25
CA PHE A 261 -11.45 -20.09 5.00
C PHE A 261 -12.91 -19.67 5.17
N LEU A 262 -13.87 -20.60 5.01
CA LEU A 262 -15.29 -20.38 5.29
C LEU A 262 -15.59 -20.28 6.79
N LYS A 263 -14.69 -20.80 7.64
CA LYS A 263 -14.84 -20.84 9.09
C LYS A 263 -14.03 -19.74 9.79
N ASP A 264 -13.26 -18.95 9.04
CA ASP A 264 -12.38 -17.93 9.60
C ASP A 264 -13.18 -16.79 10.27
N ALA A 265 -12.72 -16.36 11.45
CA ALA A 265 -13.37 -15.27 12.18
C ALA A 265 -13.34 -13.93 11.41
N ALA A 266 -12.33 -13.72 10.56
CA ALA A 266 -12.17 -12.53 9.73
C ALA A 266 -13.25 -12.37 8.65
N LEU A 267 -14.04 -13.41 8.36
CA LEU A 267 -15.21 -13.28 7.49
C LEU A 267 -16.31 -12.39 8.11
N GLY A 268 -16.34 -12.24 9.43
CA GLY A 268 -17.29 -11.37 10.12
C GLY A 268 -18.75 -11.65 9.71
N PRO A 269 -19.51 -10.63 9.24
CA PRO A 269 -20.92 -10.80 8.84
C PRO A 269 -21.10 -11.55 7.50
N TYR A 270 -20.02 -11.83 6.77
CA TYR A 270 -20.05 -12.53 5.48
C TYR A 270 -19.80 -14.03 5.61
N LYS A 271 -19.91 -14.58 6.83
CA LYS A 271 -19.90 -16.03 7.01
C LYS A 271 -21.08 -16.60 6.24
N VAL A 272 -20.79 -17.49 5.29
CA VAL A 272 -21.82 -18.30 4.65
C VAL A 272 -22.43 -19.15 5.77
N GLU A 273 -23.69 -18.88 6.13
CA GLU A 273 -24.44 -19.85 6.91
C GLU A 273 -24.45 -21.12 6.06
N SER A 274 -23.79 -22.17 6.56
CA SER A 274 -23.87 -23.48 5.91
C SER A 274 -25.35 -23.75 5.73
N LYS A 275 -25.84 -23.79 4.48
CA LYS A 275 -27.12 -24.41 4.19
C LYS A 275 -27.02 -25.77 4.84
N LYS A 276 -27.82 -25.99 5.88
CA LYS A 276 -28.03 -27.35 6.38
C LYS A 276 -28.50 -28.12 5.17
N ASP A 277 -27.73 -29.12 4.77
CA ASP A 277 -28.14 -30.07 3.75
C ASP A 277 -29.55 -30.58 4.12
N GLU A 278 -30.53 -30.31 3.25
CA GLU A 278 -31.79 -31.05 3.18
C GLU A 278 -31.58 -32.31 2.35
#